data_AF-A0A7K0ZH04-F1
#
_entry.id   AF-A0A7K0ZH04-F1
#
_cell.length_a   1.000
_cell.length_b   1.000
_cell.length_c   1.000
_cell.angle_alpha   90.00
_cell.angle_beta   90.00
_cell.angle_gamma   90.00
#
_symmetry.space_group_name_H-M   'P 1'
#
loop_
_entity.id
_entity.type
_entity.pdbx_description
1 polymer ?
#
loop_
_entity_poly.entity_id
_entity_poly.type
_entity_poly.pdbx_seq_one_letter_code
_entity_poly.pdbx_strand_id
1 'polypeptide(L)'
;MTLSGLLRTVVDAAPFRAIAEIAGRPGSESVTVIAPRALQPFVAAALAAPSPIGAGMPLLIAAATGREAEDLATSLRALLPDRNVVVFPSWETLPHERLSPSSDTVGRRVAILRRLAHPDSADRLVQPVDVVVASIRAILQPMAAGLGDVEPVRLTVDSTADLTETVQHLVDMGYDRVDLVERRGQLAVRGGILDVFPPAEEHPLRVEFWGDSVEEIRSFAVTDQRSLELAPDGVFAAPVRELLLTPEVRDRARRLAEGVPVLSDMCEQLAQGICVEGMEALTPVLVGSMTTLLEVM
;
A
#
# COMPACT_ATOMS: atom_id res chain seq x y z
N MET A 1 9.21 22.22 -3.91
CA MET A 1 10.46 23.00 -3.77
C MET A 1 11.54 22.05 -3.30
N THR A 2 12.67 21.95 -4.01
CA THR A 2 13.75 21.00 -3.66
C THR A 2 14.77 21.66 -2.72
N LEU A 3 15.24 20.90 -1.74
CA LEU A 3 16.23 21.32 -0.72
C LEU A 3 17.52 20.47 -0.80
N SER A 4 17.72 19.74 -1.89
CA SER A 4 18.90 18.87 -2.08
C SER A 4 20.24 19.62 -2.01
N GLY A 5 20.28 20.89 -2.45
CA GLY A 5 21.46 21.74 -2.31
C GLY A 5 21.84 22.01 -0.86
N LEU A 6 20.84 22.22 0.01
CA LEU A 6 21.04 22.39 1.45
C LEU A 6 21.55 21.10 2.10
N LEU A 7 20.99 19.95 1.71
CA LEU A 7 21.45 18.64 2.19
C LEU A 7 22.96 18.48 1.98
N ARG A 8 23.44 18.77 0.77
CA ARG A 8 24.88 18.66 0.46
C ARG A 8 25.75 19.50 1.39
N THR A 9 25.35 20.75 1.65
CA THR A 9 26.07 21.64 2.58
C THR A 9 26.09 21.11 4.01
N VAL A 10 24.97 20.54 4.47
CA VAL A 10 24.83 20.05 5.85
C VAL A 10 25.61 18.74 6.07
N VAL A 11 25.56 17.82 5.10
CA VAL A 11 26.18 16.49 5.24
C VAL A 11 27.71 16.54 5.18
N ASP A 12 28.28 17.59 4.59
CA ASP A 12 29.74 17.85 4.62
C ASP A 12 30.26 18.20 6.04
N ALA A 13 29.40 18.51 7.00
CA ALA A 13 29.81 18.77 8.37
C ALA A 13 30.28 17.47 9.07
N ALA A 14 31.33 17.58 9.89
CA ALA A 14 31.96 16.45 10.55
C ALA A 14 30.99 15.51 11.32
N PRO A 15 29.96 15.99 12.03
CA PRO A 15 29.00 15.12 12.71
C PRO A 15 28.20 14.22 11.77
N PHE A 16 27.80 14.71 10.60
CA PHE A 16 27.00 13.93 9.64
C PHE A 16 27.84 12.87 8.94
N ARG A 17 29.09 13.19 8.59
CA ARG A 17 30.05 12.18 8.09
C ARG A 17 30.28 11.07 9.11
N ALA A 18 30.47 11.43 10.39
CA ALA A 18 30.62 10.43 11.45
C ALA A 18 29.39 9.52 11.60
N ILE A 19 28.18 10.08 11.52
CA ILE A 19 26.93 9.28 11.58
C ILE A 19 26.87 8.30 10.40
N ALA A 20 27.12 8.77 9.17
CA ALA A 20 27.09 7.92 7.99
C ALA A 20 28.16 6.80 8.05
N GLU A 21 29.37 7.12 8.51
CA GLU A 21 30.44 6.14 8.69
C GLU A 21 30.10 5.10 9.76
N ILE A 22 29.49 5.47 10.89
CA ILE A 22 29.14 4.54 11.96
C ILE A 22 27.98 3.64 11.54
N ALA A 23 26.95 4.22 10.91
CA ALA A 23 25.77 3.49 10.44
C ALA A 23 26.11 2.51 9.30
N GLY A 24 27.08 2.85 8.45
CA GLY A 24 27.55 1.98 7.37
C GLY A 24 28.43 0.80 7.81
N ARG A 25 28.78 0.68 9.10
CA ARG A 25 29.57 -0.45 9.62
C ARG A 25 28.68 -1.68 9.85
N PRO A 26 29.00 -2.84 9.24
CA PRO A 26 28.29 -4.08 9.53
C PRO A 26 28.38 -4.43 11.03
N GLY A 27 27.25 -4.74 11.66
CA GLY A 27 27.20 -5.14 13.07
C GLY A 27 27.17 -4.00 14.09
N SER A 28 27.01 -2.73 13.68
CA SER A 28 26.68 -1.64 14.59
C SER A 28 25.28 -1.89 15.19
N GLU A 29 25.19 -2.25 16.48
CA GLU A 29 23.90 -2.59 17.12
C GLU A 29 23.04 -1.36 17.40
N SER A 30 23.63 -0.20 17.71
CA SER A 30 22.90 1.05 17.92
C SER A 30 23.80 2.28 17.87
N VAL A 31 23.24 3.41 17.40
CA VAL A 31 23.88 4.73 17.44
C VAL A 31 22.89 5.71 18.06
N THR A 32 23.28 6.38 19.14
CA THR A 32 22.46 7.45 19.73
C THR A 32 22.96 8.81 19.26
N VAL A 33 22.08 9.57 18.61
CA VAL A 33 22.36 10.94 18.17
C VAL A 33 21.54 11.90 19.03
N ILE A 34 22.22 12.83 19.70
CA ILE A 34 21.57 13.91 20.46
C ILE A 34 21.62 15.18 19.62
N ALA A 35 20.45 15.62 19.16
CA ALA A 35 20.31 16.77 18.29
C ALA A 35 18.93 17.43 18.44
N PRO A 36 18.77 18.71 18.07
CA PRO A 36 17.45 19.32 17.91
C PRO A 36 16.61 18.53 16.91
N ARG A 37 15.30 18.42 17.16
CA ARG A 37 14.35 17.68 16.32
C ARG A 37 14.38 18.10 14.84
N ALA A 38 14.65 19.38 14.57
CA ALA A 38 14.78 19.93 13.21
C ALA A 38 15.91 19.28 12.38
N LEU A 39 16.88 18.61 13.01
CA LEU A 39 17.94 17.90 12.31
C LEU A 39 17.59 16.45 11.94
N GLN A 40 16.48 15.89 12.42
CA GLN A 40 16.08 14.51 12.11
C GLN A 40 15.97 14.23 10.59
N PRO A 41 15.33 15.09 9.77
CA PRO A 41 15.26 14.85 8.33
C PRO A 41 16.64 14.87 7.67
N PHE A 42 17.57 15.69 8.15
CA PHE A 42 18.94 15.75 7.62
C PHE A 42 19.75 14.51 7.98
N VAL A 43 19.59 13.98 9.20
CA VAL A 43 20.25 12.73 9.61
C VAL A 43 19.75 11.56 8.76
N ALA A 44 18.44 11.41 8.63
CA ALA A 44 17.85 10.38 7.79
C ALA A 44 18.25 10.55 6.31
N ALA A 45 18.24 11.78 5.80
CA ALA A 45 18.66 12.04 4.42
C ALA A 45 20.15 11.76 4.18
N ALA A 46 21.04 12.01 5.15
CA ALA A 46 22.45 11.66 5.06
C ALA A 46 22.69 10.16 4.95
N LEU A 47 21.85 9.35 5.59
CA LEU A 47 21.91 7.89 5.52
C LEU A 47 21.37 7.36 4.18
N ALA A 48 20.26 7.93 3.69
CA ALA A 48 19.61 7.48 2.45
C ALA A 48 20.25 8.03 1.16
N ALA A 49 20.84 9.22 1.19
CA ALA A 49 21.41 9.85 0.00
C ALA A 49 22.52 8.99 -0.62
N PRO A 50 22.64 8.91 -1.96
CA PRO A 50 23.70 8.15 -2.62
C PRO A 50 25.09 8.71 -2.29
N SER A 51 26.11 7.86 -2.38
CA SER A 51 27.51 8.31 -2.43
C SER A 51 27.72 9.27 -3.61
N PRO A 52 28.54 10.34 -3.47
CA PRO A 52 29.36 10.69 -2.31
C PRO A 52 28.64 11.55 -1.25
N ILE A 53 27.34 11.82 -1.42
CA ILE A 53 26.59 12.71 -0.51
C ILE A 53 26.24 11.98 0.78
N GLY A 54 25.85 10.71 0.71
CA GLY A 54 25.44 9.91 1.87
C GLY A 54 25.85 8.45 1.78
N ALA A 55 25.25 7.61 2.62
CA ALA A 55 25.56 6.18 2.72
C ALA A 55 24.80 5.30 1.72
N GLY A 56 23.76 5.82 1.06
CA GLY A 56 22.96 5.11 0.05
C GLY A 56 22.16 3.93 0.59
N MET A 57 21.82 3.95 1.88
CA MET A 57 21.17 2.83 2.56
C MET A 57 19.63 2.91 2.39
N PRO A 58 18.95 1.78 2.11
CA PRO A 58 17.51 1.68 2.32
C PRO A 58 17.17 1.89 3.80
N LEU A 59 16.11 2.64 4.10
CA LEU A 59 15.76 2.99 5.49
C LEU A 59 14.31 2.65 5.83
N LEU A 60 14.11 2.05 7.01
CA LEU A 60 12.86 2.13 7.77
C LEU A 60 13.01 3.17 8.87
N ILE A 61 12.12 4.17 8.88
CA ILE A 61 12.12 5.21 9.90
C ILE A 61 10.85 5.10 10.75
N ALA A 62 11.03 4.80 12.02
CA ALA A 62 9.96 4.76 13.01
C ALA A 62 9.70 6.16 13.59
N ALA A 63 8.47 6.65 13.43
CA ALA A 63 7.95 7.85 14.08
C ALA A 63 6.96 7.47 15.20
N ALA A 64 6.73 8.34 16.19
CA ALA A 64 5.79 8.03 17.27
C ALA A 64 4.34 8.01 16.77
N THR A 65 4.00 8.90 15.82
CA THR A 65 2.63 9.03 15.28
C THR A 65 2.62 9.11 13.75
N GLY A 66 1.45 8.91 13.15
CA GLY A 66 1.27 9.07 11.70
C GLY A 66 1.52 10.49 11.21
N ARG A 67 1.13 11.51 11.99
CA ARG A 67 1.42 12.93 11.69
C ARG A 67 2.92 13.16 11.56
N GLU A 68 3.70 12.66 12.52
CA GLU A 68 5.15 12.81 12.49
C GLU A 68 5.81 12.06 11.33
N ALA A 69 5.26 10.90 10.96
CA ALA A 69 5.71 10.16 9.79
C ALA A 69 5.49 10.96 8.50
N GLU A 70 4.31 11.57 8.33
CA GLU A 70 3.99 12.42 7.17
C GLU A 70 4.84 13.69 7.10
N ASP A 71 5.02 14.39 8.23
CA ASP A 71 5.86 15.60 8.30
C ASP A 71 7.33 15.28 7.95
N LEU A 72 7.83 14.15 8.44
CA LEU A 72 9.18 13.68 8.14
C LEU A 72 9.32 13.25 6.67
N ALA A 73 8.37 12.49 6.14
CA ALA A 73 8.38 12.07 4.73
C ALA A 73 8.29 13.28 3.79
N THR A 74 7.50 14.29 4.12
CA THR A 74 7.44 15.56 3.38
C THR A 74 8.80 16.25 3.34
N SER A 75 9.49 16.32 4.49
CA SER A 75 10.83 16.88 4.58
C SER A 75 11.86 16.07 3.76
N LEU A 76 11.78 14.74 3.83
CA LEU A 76 12.67 13.84 3.10
C LEU A 76 12.46 13.90 1.59
N ARG A 77 11.22 13.99 1.10
CA ARG A 77 10.93 14.20 -0.33
C ARG A 77 11.50 15.51 -0.85
N ALA A 78 11.55 16.56 -0.01
CA ALA A 78 12.19 17.82 -0.39
C ALA A 78 13.73 17.70 -0.42
N LEU A 79 14.33 16.95 0.52
CA LEU A 79 15.78 16.77 0.61
C LEU A 79 16.33 15.75 -0.40
N LEU A 80 15.55 14.74 -0.76
CA LEU A 80 15.92 13.61 -1.61
C LEU A 80 14.95 13.47 -2.81
N PRO A 81 14.93 14.43 -3.75
CA PRO A 81 13.98 14.43 -4.86
C PRO A 81 14.12 13.20 -5.79
N ASP A 82 15.30 12.59 -5.83
CA ASP A 82 15.60 11.43 -6.68
C ASP A 82 15.43 10.09 -5.94
N ARG A 83 14.86 10.11 -4.73
CA ARG A 83 14.62 8.91 -3.92
C ARG A 83 13.14 8.70 -3.67
N ASN A 84 12.75 7.44 -3.67
CA ASN A 84 11.40 7.00 -3.43
C ASN A 84 11.12 6.90 -1.93
N VAL A 85 10.56 7.99 -1.39
CA VAL A 85 10.15 8.10 0.02
C VAL A 85 8.64 7.84 0.15
N VAL A 86 8.28 6.76 0.83
CA VAL A 86 6.90 6.34 1.08
C VAL A 86 6.54 6.44 2.56
N VAL A 87 5.27 6.71 2.84
CA VAL A 87 4.71 6.57 4.18
C VAL A 87 3.90 5.29 4.22
N PHE A 88 4.23 4.37 5.12
CA PHE A 88 3.44 3.17 5.35
C PHE A 88 2.38 3.48 6.43
N PRO A 89 1.09 3.62 6.05
CA PRO A 89 0.08 4.10 7.00
C PRO A 89 -0.32 2.98 7.97
N SER A 90 -0.77 3.38 9.16
CA SER A 90 -1.45 2.47 10.09
C SER A 90 -2.94 2.42 9.79
N TRP A 91 -3.62 1.35 10.21
CA TRP A 91 -5.08 1.35 10.24
C TRP A 91 -5.62 2.47 11.15
N GLU A 92 -6.77 2.98 10.77
CA GLU A 92 -7.59 3.88 11.58
C GLU A 92 -8.27 3.12 12.74
N THR A 93 -8.54 1.83 12.54
CA THR A 93 -9.11 0.89 13.51
C THR A 93 -8.03 0.19 14.33
N LEU A 94 -8.43 -0.44 15.44
CA LEU A 94 -7.53 -1.29 16.22
C LEU A 94 -7.57 -2.75 15.73
N PRO A 95 -6.46 -3.51 15.88
CA PRO A 95 -6.50 -4.95 15.69
C PRO A 95 -7.60 -5.58 16.57
N HIS A 96 -8.45 -6.42 15.97
CA HIS A 96 -9.60 -7.09 16.59
C HIS A 96 -10.83 -6.21 16.88
N GLU A 97 -10.83 -4.95 16.48
CA GLU A 97 -12.05 -4.17 16.41
C GLU A 97 -12.94 -4.72 15.30
N ARG A 98 -14.26 -4.82 15.53
CA ARG A 98 -15.24 -5.26 14.53
C ARG A 98 -15.59 -4.14 13.55
N LEU A 99 -14.57 -3.48 13.03
CA LEU A 99 -14.64 -2.40 12.07
C LEU A 99 -13.47 -2.58 11.10
N SER A 100 -13.75 -2.57 9.81
CA SER A 100 -12.71 -2.72 8.79
C SER A 100 -11.92 -1.42 8.66
N PRO A 101 -10.60 -1.48 8.43
CA PRO A 101 -9.85 -0.31 8.00
C PRO A 101 -10.36 0.20 6.64
N SER A 102 -10.06 1.46 6.32
CA SER A 102 -10.50 2.01 5.04
C SER A 102 -9.80 1.32 3.85
N SER A 103 -10.54 1.08 2.76
CA SER A 103 -9.98 0.54 1.51
C SER A 103 -8.81 1.38 0.97
N ASP A 104 -8.82 2.70 1.24
CA ASP A 104 -7.73 3.61 0.88
C ASP A 104 -6.45 3.28 1.66
N THR A 105 -6.54 3.19 2.99
CA THR A 105 -5.40 2.84 3.85
C THR A 105 -4.86 1.46 3.52
N VAL A 106 -5.73 0.46 3.35
CA VAL A 106 -5.32 -0.90 2.98
C VAL A 106 -4.64 -0.93 1.62
N GLY A 107 -5.26 -0.32 0.61
CA GLY A 107 -4.71 -0.30 -0.74
C GLY A 107 -3.32 0.34 -0.82
N ARG A 108 -3.11 1.44 -0.09
CA ARG A 108 -1.78 2.08 0.01
C ARG A 108 -0.76 1.16 0.67
N ARG A 109 -1.15 0.45 1.73
CA ARG A 109 -0.27 -0.51 2.41
C ARG A 109 0.12 -1.62 1.46
N VAL A 110 -0.84 -2.29 0.84
CA VAL A 110 -0.58 -3.41 -0.08
C VAL A 110 0.24 -2.96 -1.30
N ALA A 111 -0.03 -1.78 -1.85
CA ALA A 111 0.79 -1.23 -2.94
C ALA A 111 2.25 -0.99 -2.53
N ILE A 112 2.51 -0.54 -1.29
CA ILE A 112 3.88 -0.41 -0.77
C ILE A 112 4.52 -1.79 -0.56
N LEU A 113 3.79 -2.77 -0.02
CA LEU A 113 4.28 -4.14 0.13
C LEU A 113 4.64 -4.76 -1.22
N ARG A 114 3.84 -4.51 -2.26
CA ARG A 114 4.12 -4.94 -3.63
C ARG A 114 5.43 -4.36 -4.15
N ARG A 115 5.68 -3.07 -3.90
CA ARG A 115 6.96 -2.41 -4.26
C ARG A 115 8.16 -2.96 -3.51
N LEU A 116 7.99 -3.38 -2.26
CA LEU A 116 9.06 -3.98 -1.45
C LEU A 116 9.38 -5.40 -1.93
N ALA A 117 8.35 -6.19 -2.23
CA ALA A 117 8.50 -7.58 -2.64
C ALA A 117 8.94 -7.75 -4.11
N HIS A 118 8.41 -6.91 -5.02
CA HIS A 118 8.62 -7.01 -6.47
C HIS A 118 8.97 -5.64 -7.09
N PRO A 119 10.12 -5.04 -6.72
CA PRO A 119 10.52 -3.75 -7.26
C PRO A 119 10.92 -3.85 -8.73
N ASP A 120 10.42 -2.92 -9.56
CA ASP A 120 10.88 -2.74 -10.94
C ASP A 120 11.18 -1.26 -11.21
N SER A 121 12.44 -0.95 -11.52
CA SER A 121 12.89 0.41 -11.84
C SER A 121 12.29 0.95 -13.14
N ALA A 122 11.86 0.08 -14.06
CA ALA A 122 11.24 0.46 -15.32
C ALA A 122 9.73 0.74 -15.18
N ASP A 123 9.07 0.16 -14.18
CA ASP A 123 7.64 0.36 -13.93
C ASP A 123 7.40 1.40 -12.83
N ARG A 124 6.79 2.53 -13.22
CA ARG A 124 6.47 3.64 -12.33
C ARG A 124 5.61 3.24 -11.13
N LEU A 125 4.74 2.25 -11.28
CA LEU A 125 3.78 1.84 -10.25
C LEU A 125 4.40 0.94 -9.18
N VAL A 126 5.47 0.22 -9.53
CA VAL A 126 6.19 -0.67 -8.61
C VAL A 126 7.66 -0.30 -8.43
N GLN A 127 7.99 1.00 -8.54
CA GLN A 127 9.36 1.47 -8.38
C GLN A 127 9.97 1.09 -7.02
N PRO A 128 11.28 0.78 -6.98
CA PRO A 128 12.00 0.49 -5.74
C PRO A 128 11.74 1.54 -4.67
N VAL A 129 11.60 1.11 -3.42
CA VAL A 129 11.44 2.00 -2.27
C VAL A 129 12.78 2.21 -1.59
N ASP A 130 13.21 3.47 -1.47
CA ASP A 130 14.47 3.81 -0.79
C ASP A 130 14.25 4.07 0.70
N VAL A 131 13.14 4.72 1.05
CA VAL A 131 12.84 5.11 2.43
C VAL A 131 11.38 4.84 2.74
N VAL A 132 11.13 4.02 3.76
CA VAL A 132 9.82 3.82 4.37
C VAL A 132 9.78 4.61 5.67
N VAL A 133 8.80 5.51 5.80
CA VAL A 133 8.50 6.19 7.06
C VAL A 133 7.19 5.63 7.61
N ALA A 134 7.18 5.21 8.86
CA ALA A 134 6.01 4.55 9.46
C ALA A 134 5.86 4.96 10.92
N SER A 135 4.61 5.04 11.39
CA SER A 135 4.37 5.17 12.83
C SER A 135 4.69 3.86 13.55
N ILE A 136 4.99 3.91 14.84
CA ILE A 136 5.21 2.69 15.65
C ILE A 136 4.00 1.75 15.58
N ARG A 137 2.79 2.30 15.48
CA ARG A 137 1.56 1.52 15.27
C ARG A 137 1.64 0.74 13.95
N ALA A 138 1.98 1.41 12.84
CA ALA A 138 2.05 0.77 11.53
C ALA A 138 3.13 -0.31 11.45
N ILE A 139 4.24 -0.13 12.16
CA ILE A 139 5.36 -1.08 12.22
C ILE A 139 4.98 -2.35 12.98
N LEU A 140 4.38 -2.20 14.16
CA LEU A 140 4.06 -3.32 15.05
C LEU A 140 2.78 -4.07 14.66
N GLN A 141 1.95 -3.47 13.82
CA GLN A 141 0.69 -4.07 13.41
C GLN A 141 0.95 -5.28 12.50
N PRO A 142 0.52 -6.50 12.91
CA PRO A 142 0.70 -7.68 12.09
C PRO A 142 -0.27 -7.67 10.90
N MET A 143 0.18 -8.22 9.78
CA MET A 143 -0.57 -8.35 8.53
C MET A 143 -0.53 -9.80 8.04
N ALA A 144 -1.45 -10.20 7.16
CA ALA A 144 -1.36 -11.50 6.51
C ALA A 144 -0.05 -11.58 5.70
N ALA A 145 0.66 -12.71 5.77
CA ALA A 145 1.85 -12.90 4.96
C ALA A 145 1.50 -13.01 3.46
N GLY A 146 2.42 -12.60 2.59
CA GLY A 146 2.28 -12.72 1.13
C GLY A 146 1.43 -11.64 0.46
N LEU A 147 0.97 -10.61 1.19
CA LEU A 147 0.19 -9.51 0.60
C LEU A 147 0.93 -8.77 -0.53
N GLY A 148 2.27 -8.66 -0.45
CA GLY A 148 3.08 -8.06 -1.51
C GLY A 148 3.19 -8.93 -2.77
N ASP A 149 2.89 -10.22 -2.67
CA ASP A 149 2.97 -11.17 -3.79
C ASP A 149 1.69 -11.22 -4.63
N VAL A 150 0.60 -10.63 -4.13
CA VAL A 150 -0.67 -10.56 -4.85
C VAL A 150 -0.52 -9.62 -6.05
N GLU A 151 -0.72 -10.15 -7.25
CA GLU A 151 -0.62 -9.39 -8.49
C GLU A 151 -1.81 -8.42 -8.60
N PRO A 152 -1.59 -7.11 -8.72
CA PRO A 152 -2.66 -6.15 -8.97
C PRO A 152 -3.31 -6.38 -10.34
N VAL A 153 -4.58 -6.04 -10.48
CA VAL A 153 -5.20 -5.95 -11.81
C VAL A 153 -4.62 -4.75 -12.54
N ARG A 154 -4.07 -5.00 -13.74
CA ARG A 154 -3.47 -4.00 -14.62
C ARG A 154 -4.15 -4.01 -15.98
N LEU A 155 -4.65 -2.86 -16.40
CA LEU A 155 -5.29 -2.69 -17.71
C LEU A 155 -4.72 -1.44 -18.37
N THR A 156 -4.31 -1.54 -19.62
CA THR A 156 -3.93 -0.38 -20.45
C THR A 156 -4.78 -0.36 -21.70
N VAL A 157 -4.87 0.78 -22.37
CA VAL A 157 -5.45 0.85 -23.72
C VAL A 157 -4.71 -0.13 -24.63
N ASP A 158 -5.44 -0.78 -25.52
CA ASP A 158 -4.99 -1.84 -26.45
C ASP A 158 -4.55 -3.15 -25.78
N SER A 159 -4.67 -3.29 -24.46
CA SER A 159 -4.40 -4.57 -23.79
C SER A 159 -5.54 -5.56 -24.00
N THR A 160 -5.19 -6.86 -24.02
CA THR A 160 -6.18 -7.95 -24.11
C THR A 160 -6.49 -8.47 -22.70
N ALA A 161 -7.75 -8.40 -22.30
CA ALA A 161 -8.25 -8.90 -21.02
C ALA A 161 -9.73 -9.32 -21.15
N ASP A 162 -10.09 -10.48 -20.59
CA ASP A 162 -11.48 -10.88 -20.44
C ASP A 162 -12.12 -10.09 -19.29
N LEU A 163 -13.27 -9.47 -19.57
CA LEU A 163 -13.98 -8.64 -18.60
C LEU A 163 -14.47 -9.46 -17.39
N THR A 164 -14.92 -10.69 -17.60
CA THR A 164 -15.46 -11.53 -16.53
C THR A 164 -14.36 -11.98 -15.56
N GLU A 165 -13.23 -12.43 -16.10
CA GLU A 165 -12.04 -12.81 -15.33
C GLU A 165 -11.47 -11.60 -14.59
N THR A 166 -11.39 -10.43 -15.24
CA THR A 166 -10.94 -9.18 -14.61
C THR A 166 -11.81 -8.81 -13.42
N VAL A 167 -13.14 -8.90 -13.58
CA VAL A 167 -14.10 -8.60 -12.50
C VAL A 167 -13.97 -9.61 -11.37
N GLN A 168 -13.82 -10.90 -11.67
CA GLN A 168 -13.63 -11.93 -10.64
C GLN A 168 -12.34 -11.67 -9.86
N HIS A 169 -11.24 -11.33 -10.54
CA HIS A 169 -9.97 -11.02 -9.88
C HIS A 169 -10.08 -9.79 -8.98
N LEU A 170 -10.79 -8.73 -9.39
CA LEU A 170 -11.07 -7.58 -8.53
C LEU A 170 -11.89 -7.98 -7.28
N VAL A 171 -12.91 -8.84 -7.44
CA VAL A 171 -13.70 -9.35 -6.30
C VAL A 171 -12.82 -10.16 -5.34
N ASP A 172 -11.94 -11.02 -5.86
CA ASP A 172 -11.00 -11.83 -5.05
C ASP A 172 -9.99 -10.94 -4.29
N MET A 173 -9.67 -9.77 -4.83
CA MET A 173 -8.88 -8.71 -4.19
C MET A 173 -9.67 -7.87 -3.17
N GLY A 174 -10.95 -8.18 -2.95
CA GLY A 174 -11.82 -7.57 -1.94
C GLY A 174 -12.63 -6.38 -2.44
N TYR A 175 -12.73 -6.14 -3.75
CA TYR A 175 -13.56 -5.07 -4.28
C TYR A 175 -15.05 -5.41 -4.17
N ASP A 176 -15.84 -4.43 -3.72
CA ASP A 176 -17.28 -4.55 -3.60
C ASP A 176 -17.94 -4.32 -4.96
N ARG A 177 -18.66 -5.34 -5.45
CA ARG A 177 -19.49 -5.21 -6.66
C ARG A 177 -20.79 -4.47 -6.31
N VAL A 178 -20.98 -3.33 -6.96
CA VAL A 178 -22.11 -2.41 -6.74
C VAL A 178 -22.76 -2.02 -8.06
N ASP A 179 -23.96 -1.44 -8.00
CA ASP A 179 -24.63 -0.91 -9.19
C ASP A 179 -24.00 0.41 -9.67
N LEU A 180 -23.44 1.19 -8.73
CA LEU A 180 -22.85 2.50 -8.94
C LEU A 180 -21.60 2.68 -8.09
N VAL A 181 -20.48 3.05 -8.72
CA VAL A 181 -19.21 3.30 -8.02
C VAL A 181 -19.23 4.69 -7.39
N GLU A 182 -19.04 4.71 -6.08
CA GLU A 182 -19.03 5.94 -5.26
C GLU A 182 -17.79 6.06 -4.37
N ARG A 183 -17.18 4.94 -3.99
CA ARG A 183 -16.07 4.86 -3.03
C ARG A 183 -14.94 3.99 -3.54
N ARG A 184 -13.72 4.22 -3.05
CA ARG A 184 -12.55 3.38 -3.31
C ARG A 184 -12.80 1.94 -2.88
N GLY A 185 -12.32 0.98 -3.67
CA GLY A 185 -12.57 -0.44 -3.46
C GLY A 185 -13.93 -0.91 -3.97
N GLN A 186 -14.61 -0.13 -4.81
CA GLN A 186 -15.84 -0.56 -5.48
C GLN A 186 -15.61 -0.80 -6.97
N LEU A 187 -16.43 -1.67 -7.54
CA LEU A 187 -16.55 -1.86 -8.99
C LEU A 187 -18.01 -1.98 -9.42
N ALA A 188 -18.30 -1.61 -10.66
CA ALA A 188 -19.59 -1.84 -11.31
C ALA A 188 -19.38 -2.31 -12.75
N VAL A 189 -20.28 -3.16 -13.24
CA VAL A 189 -20.21 -3.71 -14.61
C VAL A 189 -21.50 -3.39 -15.35
N ARG A 190 -21.39 -2.81 -16.55
CA ARG A 190 -22.53 -2.43 -17.39
C ARG A 190 -22.26 -2.79 -18.84
N GLY A 191 -22.70 -3.98 -19.26
CA GLY A 191 -22.36 -4.50 -20.58
C GLY A 191 -20.85 -4.69 -20.71
N GLY A 192 -20.23 -4.08 -21.71
CA GLY A 192 -18.78 -4.06 -21.92
C GLY A 192 -18.02 -2.98 -21.14
N ILE A 193 -18.61 -2.41 -20.09
CA ILE A 193 -17.98 -1.33 -19.31
C ILE A 193 -17.70 -1.82 -17.89
N LEU A 194 -16.47 -1.59 -17.44
CA LEU A 194 -16.04 -1.74 -16.05
C LEU A 194 -15.78 -0.36 -15.46
N ASP A 195 -16.56 0.02 -14.46
CA ASP A 195 -16.22 1.14 -13.59
C ASP A 195 -15.52 0.56 -12.36
N VAL A 196 -14.35 1.09 -12.00
CA VAL A 196 -13.57 0.64 -10.84
C VAL A 196 -12.95 1.84 -10.14
N PHE A 197 -12.90 1.83 -8.81
CA PHE A 197 -12.24 2.88 -8.04
C PHE A 197 -11.05 2.34 -7.23
N PRO A 198 -9.85 2.30 -7.83
CA PRO A 198 -8.66 1.86 -7.11
C PRO A 198 -8.28 2.83 -5.97
N PRO A 199 -7.67 2.31 -4.88
CA PRO A 199 -7.23 3.13 -3.74
C PRO A 199 -6.28 4.27 -4.09
N ALA A 200 -5.35 4.03 -5.03
CA ALA A 200 -4.31 4.97 -5.40
C ALA A 200 -4.78 6.09 -6.34
N GLU A 201 -5.98 5.95 -6.92
CA GLU A 201 -6.52 6.91 -7.88
C GLU A 201 -7.23 8.07 -7.20
N GLU A 202 -7.17 9.26 -7.79
CA GLU A 202 -7.94 10.43 -7.33
C GLU A 202 -9.42 10.27 -7.67
N HIS A 203 -9.70 9.78 -8.88
CA HIS A 203 -11.02 9.57 -9.45
C HIS A 203 -11.21 8.11 -9.88
N PRO A 204 -12.45 7.57 -9.85
CA PRO A 204 -12.72 6.26 -10.41
C PRO A 204 -12.45 6.25 -11.92
N LEU A 205 -12.15 5.06 -12.43
CA LEU A 205 -11.81 4.80 -13.81
C LEU A 205 -12.92 3.99 -14.48
N ARG A 206 -13.31 4.42 -15.67
CA ARG A 206 -14.20 3.72 -16.59
C ARG A 206 -13.35 3.10 -17.69
N VAL A 207 -13.44 1.77 -17.80
CA VAL A 207 -12.75 0.97 -18.81
C VAL A 207 -13.81 0.46 -19.79
N GLU A 208 -13.67 0.84 -21.05
CA GLU A 208 -14.55 0.39 -22.13
C GLU A 208 -13.88 -0.78 -22.87
N PHE A 209 -14.58 -1.90 -22.95
CA PHE A 209 -14.14 -3.11 -23.63
C PHE A 209 -14.86 -3.29 -24.97
N TRP A 210 -14.13 -3.82 -25.96
CA TRP A 210 -14.66 -4.36 -27.19
C TRP A 210 -14.26 -5.83 -27.34
N GLY A 211 -15.17 -6.74 -26.96
CA GLY A 211 -14.81 -8.13 -26.74
C GLY A 211 -13.80 -8.24 -25.61
N ASP A 212 -12.62 -8.78 -25.90
CA ASP A 212 -11.52 -8.95 -24.94
C ASP A 212 -10.45 -7.85 -25.07
N SER A 213 -10.75 -6.77 -25.80
CA SER A 213 -9.83 -5.64 -26.01
C SER A 213 -10.25 -4.44 -25.16
N VAL A 214 -9.30 -3.79 -24.48
CA VAL A 214 -9.52 -2.52 -23.80
C VAL A 214 -9.37 -1.37 -24.80
N GLU A 215 -10.47 -0.74 -25.17
CA GLU A 215 -10.49 0.34 -26.17
C GLU A 215 -10.17 1.71 -25.56
N GLU A 216 -10.73 1.99 -24.39
CA GLU A 216 -10.59 3.31 -23.78
C GLU A 216 -10.65 3.26 -22.26
N ILE A 217 -9.84 4.10 -21.62
CA ILE A 217 -9.85 4.30 -20.17
C ILE A 217 -9.97 5.78 -19.86
N ARG A 218 -10.99 6.16 -19.09
CA ARG A 218 -11.25 7.54 -18.65
C ARG A 218 -11.49 7.61 -17.16
N SER A 219 -11.03 8.67 -16.53
CA SER A 219 -11.51 9.05 -15.19
C SER A 219 -12.93 9.59 -15.26
N PHE A 220 -13.71 9.49 -14.18
CA PHE A 220 -15.05 10.10 -14.09
C PHE A 220 -15.35 10.66 -12.71
N ALA A 221 -16.25 11.65 -12.63
CA ALA A 221 -16.68 12.23 -11.36
C ALA A 221 -17.75 11.35 -10.69
N VAL A 222 -17.56 11.05 -9.40
CA VAL A 222 -18.54 10.26 -8.62
C VAL A 222 -19.91 10.94 -8.54
N THR A 223 -19.94 12.28 -8.47
CA THR A 223 -21.16 13.06 -8.20
C THR A 223 -22.19 13.01 -9.32
N ASP A 224 -21.76 12.98 -10.57
CA ASP A 224 -22.64 13.01 -11.75
C ASP A 224 -22.33 11.91 -12.77
N GLN A 225 -21.33 11.08 -12.50
CA GLN A 225 -20.94 9.90 -13.28
C GLN A 225 -20.50 10.23 -14.70
N ARG A 226 -20.06 11.48 -14.91
CA ARG A 226 -19.57 11.97 -16.19
C ARG A 226 -18.07 11.79 -16.30
N SER A 227 -17.64 11.34 -17.48
CA SER A 227 -16.23 11.21 -17.81
C SER A 227 -15.53 12.58 -17.71
N LEU A 228 -14.32 12.54 -17.17
CA LEU A 228 -13.42 13.67 -17.02
C LEU A 228 -12.32 13.53 -18.09
N GLU A 229 -11.11 13.16 -17.69
CA GLU A 229 -9.93 13.08 -18.54
C GLU A 229 -9.61 11.64 -18.93
N LEU A 230 -8.90 11.46 -20.05
CA LEU A 230 -8.30 10.18 -20.41
C LEU A 230 -7.29 9.77 -19.33
N ALA A 231 -7.22 8.47 -19.04
CA ALA A 231 -6.27 7.91 -18.08
C ALA A 231 -5.22 7.08 -18.85
N PRO A 232 -4.19 7.72 -19.43
CA PRO A 232 -3.21 7.03 -20.27
C PRO A 232 -2.34 6.04 -19.50
N ASP A 233 -2.19 6.24 -18.18
CA ASP A 233 -1.48 5.32 -17.29
C ASP A 233 -2.25 4.02 -17.02
N GLY A 234 -3.54 3.97 -17.41
CA GLY A 234 -4.39 2.80 -17.29
C GLY A 234 -4.94 2.56 -15.88
N VAL A 235 -5.29 1.30 -15.59
CA VAL A 235 -5.76 0.85 -14.28
C VAL A 235 -4.62 0.12 -13.56
N PHE A 236 -4.40 0.48 -12.30
CA PHE A 236 -3.63 -0.31 -11.35
C PHE A 236 -4.45 -0.51 -10.07
N ALA A 237 -5.05 -1.69 -9.94
CA ALA A 237 -5.96 -2.03 -8.86
C ALA A 237 -5.30 -3.05 -7.91
N ALA A 238 -4.73 -2.53 -6.82
CA ALA A 238 -4.20 -3.34 -5.72
C ALA A 238 -5.34 -3.84 -4.80
N PRO A 239 -5.11 -4.92 -4.03
CA PRO A 239 -6.07 -5.39 -3.04
C PRO A 239 -6.54 -4.32 -2.06
N VAL A 240 -7.83 -4.38 -1.71
CA VAL A 240 -8.49 -3.41 -0.80
C VAL A 240 -8.85 -4.01 0.55
N ARG A 241 -8.41 -5.24 0.80
CA ARG A 241 -8.49 -5.97 2.08
C ARG A 241 -7.15 -6.63 2.38
N GLU A 242 -6.78 -6.69 3.65
CA GLU A 242 -5.58 -7.45 4.10
C GLU A 242 -5.91 -8.90 4.43
N LEU A 243 -7.20 -9.25 4.52
CA LEU A 243 -7.68 -10.62 4.60
C LEU A 243 -8.35 -10.99 3.27
N LEU A 244 -7.65 -11.72 2.41
CA LEU A 244 -8.20 -12.21 1.15
C LEU A 244 -8.88 -13.57 1.36
N LEU A 245 -10.04 -13.76 0.72
CA LEU A 245 -10.87 -14.96 0.90
C LEU A 245 -10.42 -16.11 -0.02
N THR A 246 -9.16 -16.52 0.14
CA THR A 246 -8.61 -17.69 -0.57
C THR A 246 -9.37 -18.97 -0.20
N PRO A 247 -9.28 -20.05 -1.01
CA PRO A 247 -9.91 -21.33 -0.66
C PRO A 247 -9.58 -21.83 0.75
N GLU A 248 -8.33 -21.64 1.21
CA GLU A 248 -7.87 -22.03 2.55
C GLU A 248 -8.53 -21.18 3.64
N VAL A 249 -8.61 -19.87 3.44
CA VAL A 249 -9.27 -18.94 4.37
C VAL A 249 -10.75 -19.26 4.47
N ARG A 250 -11.42 -19.50 3.34
CA ARG A 250 -12.85 -19.86 3.28
C ARG A 250 -13.13 -21.18 3.98
N ASP A 251 -12.25 -22.16 3.84
CA ASP A 251 -12.36 -23.46 4.51
C ASP A 251 -12.15 -23.35 6.03
N ARG A 252 -11.21 -22.51 6.47
CA ARG A 252 -11.03 -22.20 7.90
C ARG A 252 -12.23 -21.44 8.47
N ALA A 253 -12.80 -20.50 7.73
CA ALA A 253 -14.01 -19.80 8.13
C ALA A 253 -15.19 -20.77 8.31
N ARG A 254 -15.38 -21.72 7.39
CA ARG A 254 -16.42 -22.76 7.52
C ARG A 254 -16.30 -23.56 8.81
N ARG A 255 -15.09 -24.04 9.14
CA ARG A 255 -14.83 -24.74 10.41
C ARG A 255 -15.08 -23.86 11.63
N LEU A 256 -14.73 -22.57 11.54
CA LEU A 256 -14.91 -21.63 12.65
C LEU A 256 -16.39 -21.35 12.92
N ALA A 257 -17.22 -21.29 11.86
CA ALA A 257 -18.67 -21.14 11.99
C ALA A 257 -19.31 -22.28 12.79
N GLU A 258 -18.92 -23.53 12.51
CA GLU A 258 -19.41 -24.71 13.22
C GLU A 258 -18.96 -24.75 14.69
N GLY A 259 -17.75 -24.28 14.97
CA GLY A 259 -17.14 -24.37 16.31
C GLY A 259 -17.45 -23.20 17.25
N VAL A 260 -17.82 -22.03 16.73
CA VAL A 260 -17.96 -20.79 17.51
C VAL A 260 -19.27 -20.06 17.14
N PRO A 261 -20.38 -20.33 17.86
CA PRO A 261 -21.70 -19.81 17.51
C PRO A 261 -21.80 -18.29 17.37
N VAL A 262 -21.04 -17.52 18.16
CA VAL A 262 -21.04 -16.05 18.11
C VAL A 262 -20.39 -15.48 16.84
N LEU A 263 -19.67 -16.31 16.08
CA LEU A 263 -19.03 -15.95 14.82
C LEU A 263 -19.69 -16.60 13.60
N SER A 264 -20.75 -17.43 13.79
CA SER A 264 -21.34 -18.26 12.72
C SER A 264 -21.74 -17.43 11.51
N ASP A 265 -22.58 -16.41 11.70
CA ASP A 265 -23.11 -15.59 10.60
C ASP A 265 -21.99 -14.97 9.74
N MET A 266 -21.01 -14.32 10.39
CA MET A 266 -19.86 -13.74 9.69
C MET A 266 -19.04 -14.81 8.99
N CYS A 267 -18.71 -15.91 9.68
CA CYS A 267 -17.85 -16.96 9.13
C CYS A 267 -18.53 -17.74 7.99
N GLU A 268 -19.85 -17.88 8.00
CA GLU A 268 -20.63 -18.44 6.89
C GLU A 268 -20.54 -17.55 5.65
N GLN A 269 -20.65 -16.23 5.80
CA GLN A 269 -20.47 -15.29 4.70
C GLN A 269 -19.03 -15.34 4.14
N LEU A 270 -18.02 -15.32 5.01
CA LEU A 270 -16.63 -15.46 4.60
C LEU A 270 -16.38 -16.79 3.87
N ALA A 271 -16.94 -17.90 4.34
CA ALA A 271 -16.84 -19.21 3.67
C ALA A 271 -17.47 -19.21 2.27
N GLN A 272 -18.51 -18.39 2.05
CA GLN A 272 -19.13 -18.19 0.76
C GLN A 272 -18.36 -17.21 -0.15
N GLY A 273 -17.28 -16.60 0.33
CA GLY A 273 -16.48 -15.63 -0.42
C GLY A 273 -17.04 -14.21 -0.34
N ILE A 274 -17.88 -13.92 0.64
CA ILE A 274 -18.49 -12.60 0.83
C ILE A 274 -17.68 -11.84 1.89
N CYS A 275 -17.08 -10.72 1.51
CA CYS A 275 -16.42 -9.83 2.45
C CYS A 275 -17.45 -9.16 3.36
N VAL A 276 -17.11 -8.99 4.64
CA VAL A 276 -17.98 -8.34 5.63
C VAL A 276 -17.19 -7.39 6.51
N GLU A 277 -17.87 -6.38 7.04
CA GLU A 277 -17.28 -5.37 7.92
C GLU A 277 -16.65 -6.03 9.17
N GLY A 278 -15.41 -5.65 9.48
CA GLY A 278 -14.66 -6.13 10.63
C GLY A 278 -14.07 -7.53 10.49
N MET A 279 -14.11 -8.15 9.30
CA MET A 279 -13.55 -9.49 9.08
C MET A 279 -12.05 -9.58 9.40
N GLU A 280 -11.32 -8.48 9.27
CA GLU A 280 -9.90 -8.37 9.61
C GLU A 280 -9.61 -8.68 11.09
N ALA A 281 -10.60 -8.55 11.97
CA ALA A 281 -10.48 -8.95 13.36
C ALA A 281 -10.14 -10.45 13.52
N LEU A 282 -10.51 -11.27 12.53
CA LEU A 282 -10.30 -12.70 12.49
C LEU A 282 -9.04 -13.13 11.73
N THR A 283 -8.26 -12.20 11.18
CA THR A 283 -7.09 -12.54 10.35
C THR A 283 -6.19 -13.59 11.01
N PRO A 284 -5.78 -13.48 12.30
CA PRO A 284 -4.85 -14.46 12.88
C PRO A 284 -5.37 -15.89 13.00
N VAL A 285 -6.69 -16.10 13.01
CA VAL A 285 -7.28 -17.45 13.06
C VAL A 285 -7.63 -17.96 11.66
N LEU A 286 -7.74 -17.08 10.68
CA LEU A 286 -8.11 -17.41 9.31
C LEU A 286 -6.90 -17.59 8.38
N VAL A 287 -5.79 -16.88 8.59
CA VAL A 287 -4.61 -16.96 7.70
C VAL A 287 -3.54 -17.93 8.21
N GLY A 288 -2.72 -18.45 7.29
CA GLY A 288 -1.66 -19.42 7.60
C GLY A 288 -0.53 -18.85 8.46
N SER A 289 -0.13 -17.63 8.17
CA SER A 289 0.93 -16.91 8.88
C SER A 289 0.66 -15.41 8.86
N MET A 290 1.13 -14.75 9.93
CA MET A 290 1.15 -13.30 10.05
C MET A 290 2.60 -12.82 9.90
N THR A 291 2.78 -11.60 9.43
CA THR A 291 4.08 -10.94 9.37
C THR A 291 3.98 -9.48 9.82
N THR A 292 5.10 -8.77 9.97
CA THR A 292 5.15 -7.34 10.27
C THR A 292 5.95 -6.59 9.20
N LEU A 293 5.85 -5.26 9.18
CA LEU A 293 6.66 -4.45 8.26
C LEU A 293 8.17 -4.69 8.44
N LEU A 294 8.63 -4.96 9.66
CA LEU A 294 10.04 -5.24 9.96
C LEU A 294 10.54 -6.55 9.34
N GLU A 295 9.66 -7.52 9.15
CA GLU A 295 10.02 -8.82 8.56
C GLU A 295 9.95 -8.80 7.03
N VAL A 296 9.18 -7.87 6.46
CA VAL A 296 9.06 -7.67 5.00
C VAL A 296 10.22 -6.86 4.43
N MET A 297 10.80 -5.95 5.23
CA MET A 297 11.94 -5.11 4.85
C MET A 297 13.29 -5.82 4.97
#